data_AF-A0A1C5Z118-F1
#
_entry.id   AF-A0A1C5Z118-F1
#
_cell.length_a   1.000
_cell.length_b   1.000
_cell.length_c   1.000
_cell.angle_alpha   90.00
_cell.angle_beta   90.00
_cell.angle_gamma   90.00
#
_symmetry.space_group_name_H-M   'P 1'
#
loop_
_entity.id
_entity.type
_entity.pdbx_description
1 polymer ?
#
loop_
_entity_poly.entity_id
_entity_poly.type
_entity_poly.pdbx_seq_one_letter_code
_entity_poly.pdbx_strand_id
1 'polypeptide(L)'
;MGELYTGYHGTTISRGESILKNKYYFVSYREDEWLGNGVYFFEKDINQAVDFCTKARRYDDYIILKSKIEAEICIDLDRLETMTILDKIAKK
;
A
#
# COMPACT_ATOMS: atom_id res chain seq x y z
N MET A 1 -14.51 -15.35 -4.34
CA MET A 1 -14.63 -14.24 -3.38
C MET A 1 -13.23 -13.94 -2.92
N GLY A 2 -12.75 -12.71 -3.10
CA GLY A 2 -11.40 -12.34 -2.65
C GLY A 2 -11.32 -12.28 -1.13
N GLU A 3 -10.10 -12.33 -0.60
CA GLU A 3 -9.86 -12.05 0.80
C GLU A 3 -9.91 -10.55 1.07
N LEU A 4 -10.44 -10.16 2.23
CA LEU A 4 -10.60 -8.76 2.61
C LEU A 4 -9.53 -8.34 3.63
N TYR A 5 -8.79 -7.30 3.27
CA TYR A 5 -7.74 -6.70 4.08
C TYR A 5 -8.14 -5.28 4.51
N THR A 6 -7.60 -4.85 5.65
CA THR A 6 -7.68 -3.45 6.08
C THR A 6 -6.29 -2.84 6.02
N GLY A 7 -6.12 -1.87 5.13
CA GLY A 7 -4.85 -1.17 4.92
C GLY A 7 -4.94 0.32 5.27
N TYR A 8 -3.84 0.87 5.78
CA TYR A 8 -3.66 2.29 6.05
C TYR A 8 -2.64 2.89 5.09
N HIS A 9 -3.01 3.97 4.40
CA HIS A 9 -2.15 4.67 3.45
C HIS A 9 -1.94 6.13 3.89
N GLY A 10 -0.70 6.46 4.23
CA GLY A 10 -0.30 7.82 4.59
C GLY A 10 0.16 8.63 3.38
N THR A 11 -0.38 9.83 3.19
CA THR A 11 -0.02 10.74 2.09
C THR A 11 -0.24 12.20 2.49
N THR A 12 0.19 13.14 1.64
CA THR A 12 -0.07 14.59 1.83
C THR A 12 -1.56 14.89 1.75
N ILE A 13 -2.06 15.93 2.43
CA ILE A 13 -3.50 16.26 2.47
C ILE A 13 -4.10 16.39 1.06
N SER A 14 -3.46 17.17 0.18
CA SER A 14 -3.93 17.40 -1.20
C SER A 14 -4.15 16.09 -1.99
N ARG A 15 -3.21 15.15 -1.88
CA ARG A 15 -3.32 13.82 -2.50
C ARG A 15 -4.42 12.99 -1.86
N GLY A 16 -4.52 13.01 -0.52
CA GLY A 16 -5.56 12.29 0.19
C GLY A 16 -6.96 12.75 -0.16
N GLU A 17 -7.17 14.07 -0.28
CA GLU A 17 -8.43 14.65 -0.74
C GLU A 17 -8.77 14.23 -2.18
N SER A 18 -7.78 14.23 -3.07
CA SER A 18 -7.96 13.71 -4.43
C SER A 18 -8.37 12.24 -4.45
N ILE A 19 -7.73 11.39 -3.63
CA ILE A 19 -8.09 9.96 -3.52
C ILE A 19 -9.51 9.81 -2.98
N LEU A 20 -9.89 10.58 -1.96
CA LEU A 20 -11.23 10.53 -1.37
C LEU A 20 -12.32 10.97 -2.36
N LYS A 21 -12.02 11.97 -3.20
CA LYS A 21 -12.92 12.47 -4.24
C LYS A 21 -13.05 11.51 -5.42
N ASN A 22 -11.94 11.00 -5.93
CA ASN A 22 -11.90 10.22 -7.17
C ASN A 22 -11.97 8.70 -6.94
N LYS A 23 -11.84 8.25 -5.69
CA LYS A 23 -11.75 6.83 -5.28
C LYS A 23 -10.63 6.07 -6.00
N TYR A 24 -9.55 6.76 -6.32
CA TYR A 24 -8.42 6.21 -7.07
C TYR A 24 -7.10 6.57 -6.40
N TYR A 25 -6.25 5.56 -6.20
CA TYR A 25 -4.91 5.72 -5.67
C TYR A 25 -3.89 5.91 -6.79
N PHE A 26 -2.90 6.77 -6.56
CA PHE A 26 -1.78 6.92 -7.47
C PHE A 26 -0.76 5.81 -7.23
N VAL A 27 -0.38 5.12 -8.31
CA VAL A 27 0.67 4.10 -8.27
C VAL A 27 2.03 4.79 -8.08
N SER A 28 2.86 4.24 -7.20
CA SER A 28 4.26 4.65 -7.10
C SER A 28 5.08 3.95 -8.17
N TYR A 29 5.93 4.70 -8.88
CA TYR A 29 6.71 4.23 -10.04
C TYR A 29 8.22 4.43 -9.89
N ARG A 30 8.73 4.59 -8.65
CA ARG A 30 10.17 4.83 -8.48
C ARG A 30 10.95 3.52 -8.63
N GLU A 31 12.20 3.63 -9.05
CA GLU A 31 13.07 2.45 -9.26
C GLU A 31 13.51 1.79 -7.95
N ASP A 32 13.43 2.52 -6.83
CA ASP A 32 13.85 2.11 -5.49
C ASP A 32 12.68 1.72 -4.56
N GLU A 33 11.51 1.40 -5.12
CA GLU A 33 10.34 0.96 -4.35
C GLU A 33 10.51 -0.46 -3.79
N TRP A 34 9.97 -0.72 -2.60
CA TRP A 34 10.19 -1.96 -1.85
C TRP A 34 9.85 -3.24 -2.61
N LEU A 35 8.67 -3.27 -3.24
CA LEU A 35 8.14 -4.42 -4.00
C LEU A 35 7.80 -4.04 -5.45
N GLY A 36 8.41 -2.94 -5.94
CA GLY A 36 8.17 -2.40 -7.27
C GLY A 36 6.96 -1.47 -7.37
N ASN A 37 6.36 -1.40 -8.56
CA ASN A 37 5.31 -0.43 -8.83
C ASN A 37 3.99 -0.84 -8.19
N GLY A 38 3.42 0.02 -7.35
CA GLY A 38 2.17 -0.31 -6.66
C GLY A 38 1.63 0.78 -5.76
N VAL A 39 0.53 0.45 -5.08
CA VAL A 39 -0.07 1.25 -4.01
C VAL A 39 0.20 0.54 -2.69
N TYR A 40 0.87 1.22 -1.79
CA TYR A 40 1.35 0.64 -0.54
C TYR A 40 0.42 0.96 0.62
N PHE A 41 0.19 -0.04 1.48
CA PHE A 41 -0.61 0.08 2.69
C PHE A 41 0.10 -0.62 3.85
N PHE A 42 -0.07 -0.09 5.05
CA PHE A 42 0.27 -0.81 6.28
C PHE A 42 -0.95 -1.60 6.74
N GLU A 43 -0.83 -2.91 6.82
CA GLU A 43 -1.93 -3.78 7.21
C GLU A 43 -2.18 -3.68 8.72
N LYS A 44 -3.42 -3.40 9.14
CA LYS A 44 -3.87 -3.37 10.54
C LYS A 44 -3.10 -2.44 11.50
N ASP A 45 -2.14 -1.65 11.01
CA ASP A 45 -1.34 -0.73 11.82
C ASP A 45 -1.38 0.71 11.28
N ILE A 46 -2.17 1.54 11.95
CA ILE A 46 -2.27 2.98 11.62
C ILE A 46 -1.02 3.76 12.03
N ASN A 47 -0.30 3.32 13.07
CA ASN A 47 0.86 4.04 13.59
C ASN A 47 2.03 3.94 12.61
N GLN A 48 2.20 2.81 11.92
CA GLN A 48 3.18 2.70 10.84
C GLN A 48 2.91 3.67 9.68
N ALA A 49 1.64 3.89 9.34
CA ALA A 49 1.28 4.89 8.33
C ALA A 49 1.60 6.32 8.79
N VAL A 50 1.39 6.63 10.07
CA VAL A 50 1.79 7.91 10.69
C VAL A 50 3.31 8.06 10.71
N ASP A 51 4.04 7.02 11.10
CA ASP A 51 5.51 7.02 11.12
C ASP A 51 6.09 7.16 9.71
N PHE A 52 5.46 6.57 8.70
CA PHE A 52 5.83 6.79 7.31
C PHE A 52 5.71 8.26 6.92
N CYS A 53 4.60 8.92 7.27
CA CYS A 53 4.39 10.35 6.98
C CYS A 53 5.36 11.25 7.76
N THR A 54 5.59 10.97 9.04
CA THR A 54 6.29 11.89 9.96
C THR A 54 7.79 11.64 10.05
N LYS A 55 8.24 10.39 9.95
CA LYS A 55 9.65 9.99 10.12
C LYS A 55 10.33 9.71 8.79
N ALA A 56 9.69 8.90 7.94
CA ALA A 56 10.29 8.44 6.68
C ALA A 56 10.19 9.49 5.56
N ARG A 57 9.00 10.04 5.34
CA ARG A 57 8.74 11.05 4.30
C ARG A 57 8.83 12.49 4.81
N ARG A 58 8.56 12.71 6.10
CA ARG A 58 8.58 14.02 6.78
C ARG A 58 7.75 15.06 6.04
N TYR A 59 6.50 14.71 5.71
CA TYR A 59 5.58 15.66 5.11
C TYR A 59 5.23 16.78 6.09
N ASP A 60 5.10 18.01 5.59
CA ASP A 60 4.65 19.16 6.38
C ASP A 60 3.17 19.03 6.79
N ASP A 61 2.37 18.41 5.92
CA ASP A 61 0.97 18.08 6.12
C ASP A 61 0.67 16.64 5.69
N TYR A 62 -0.22 15.94 6.40
CA TYR A 62 -0.56 14.58 6.04
C TYR A 62 -1.96 14.17 6.47
N ILE A 63 -2.45 13.13 5.81
CA ILE A 63 -3.68 12.41 6.14
C ILE A 63 -3.44 10.92 6.01
N ILE A 64 -4.09 10.14 6.88
CA ILE A 64 -4.07 8.69 6.82
C ILE A 64 -5.42 8.20 6.30
N LEU A 65 -5.40 7.46 5.19
CA LEU A 65 -6.59 6.86 4.59
C LEU A 65 -6.70 5.40 5.03
N LYS A 66 -7.88 5.02 5.52
CA LYS A 66 -8.22 3.62 5.80
C LYS A 66 -9.00 3.02 4.63
N SER A 67 -8.53 1.89 4.12
CA SER A 67 -9.13 1.20 2.98
C SER A 67 -9.48 -0.24 3.30
N LYS A 68 -10.61 -0.70 2.74
CA LYS A 68 -10.93 -2.12 2.61
C LYS A 68 -10.42 -2.56 1.24
N ILE A 69 -9.57 -3.58 1.23
CA ILE A 69 -8.90 -4.07 0.03
C ILE A 69 -9.40 -5.49 -0.20
N GLU A 70 -10.01 -5.74 -1.36
CA GLU A 70 -10.31 -7.10 -1.79
C GLU A 70 -9.18 -7.59 -2.68
N ALA A 71 -8.56 -8.71 -2.30
CA ALA A 71 -7.49 -9.32 -3.06
C ALA A 71 -7.91 -10.73 -3.49
N GLU A 72 -7.87 -11.00 -4.79
CA GLU A 72 -8.09 -12.35 -5.32
C GLU A 72 -6.90 -13.27 -5.02
N ILE A 73 -5.69 -12.69 -5.00
CA ILE A 73 -4.43 -13.37 -4.72
C ILE A 73 -3.68 -12.54 -3.68
N CYS A 74 -3.33 -13.17 -2.56
CA CYS A 74 -2.39 -12.63 -1.60
C CYS A 74 -1.08 -13.41 -1.68
N ILE A 75 0.01 -12.70 -1.90
CA ILE A 75 1.36 -13.28 -1.85
C ILE A 75 1.96 -12.89 -0.51
N ASP A 76 1.87 -13.80 0.44
CA ASP A 76 2.52 -13.64 1.73
C ASP A 76 4.02 -13.98 1.57
N LEU A 77 4.89 -12.99 1.85
CA LEU A 77 6.33 -13.14 1.68
C LEU A 77 6.99 -13.92 2.83
N ASP A 78 6.27 -14.16 3.93
CA ASP A 78 6.73 -14.98 5.05
C ASP A 78 6.32 -16.45 4.89
N ARG A 79 5.56 -16.77 3.83
CA ARG A 79 5.10 -18.14 3.54
C ARG A 79 5.72 -18.67 2.27
N LEU A 80 6.49 -19.75 2.40
CA LEU A 80 7.17 -20.39 1.27
C LEU A 80 6.20 -20.86 0.17
N GLU A 81 4.98 -21.25 0.55
CA GLU A 81 3.94 -21.72 -0.37
C GLU A 81 3.58 -20.67 -1.43
N THR A 82 3.43 -19.40 -1.00
CA THR A 82 3.06 -18.27 -1.84
C THR A 82 4.24 -17.70 -2.64
N MET A 83 5.48 -17.99 -2.24
CA MET A 83 6.67 -17.58 -2.99
C MET A 83 6.76 -18.21 -4.39
N THR A 84 6.26 -19.44 -4.56
CA THR A 84 6.20 -20.07 -5.90
C THR A 84 5.23 -19.37 -6.86
N ILE A 85 4.25 -18.64 -6.31
CA ILE A 85 3.31 -17.81 -7.08
C ILE A 85 4.01 -16.50 -7.48
N LEU A 86 4.78 -15.90 -6.57
CA LEU A 86 5.58 -14.72 -6.85
C LEU A 86 6.52 -14.95 -8.04
N ASP A 87 7.25 -16.07 -8.05
CA ASP A 87 8.17 -16.42 -9.15
C ASP A 87 7.46 -16.51 -10.51
N LYS A 88 6.19 -16.93 -10.55
CA LYS A 88 5.40 -17.01 -11.79
C LYS A 88 4.93 -15.64 -12.26
N ILE A 89 4.64 -14.72 -11.32
CA ILE A 89 4.13 -13.38 -11.63
C ILE A 89 5.27 -12.41 -11.95
N ALA A 90 6.40 -12.54 -11.25
CA ALA A 90 7.58 -11.69 -11.43
C ALA A 90 8.34 -11.99 -12.73
N LYS A 91 8.23 -13.21 -13.27
CA LYS A 91 8.72 -13.57 -14.61
C LYS A 91 7.77 -13.02 -15.68
N LYS A 92 7.80 -11.72 -15.89
CA LYS A 92 7.30 -11.06 -17.10
C LYS A 92 8.44 -10.74 -18.05
#